data_AF-E6N3X5-F1
#
_entry.id   AF-E6N3X5-F1
#
_cell.length_a   1.000
_cell.length_b   1.000
_cell.length_c   1.000
_cell.angle_alpha   90.00
_cell.angle_beta   90.00
_cell.angle_gamma   90.00
#
_symmetry.space_group_name_H-M   'P 1'
#
loop_
_entity.id
_entity.type
_entity.pdbx_description
1 polymer ?
#
loop_
_entity_poly.entity_id
_entity_poly.type
_entity_poly.pdbx_seq_one_letter_code
_entity_poly.pdbx_strand_id
1 'polypeptide(L)'
;MEGLDDLRVADEVDGLIRLRCRNSYCELEEICAVSVSEGVADVRFSRMFSEFNLLFMGRDELTKKLRRLGVKVVKGLFGGKSIKTRIKNL
;
A
#
# COMPACT_ATOMS: atom_id res chain seq x y z
N MET A 1 22.98 2.38 5.68
CA MET A 1 21.66 2.19 6.31
C MET A 1 20.65 2.32 5.18
N GLU A 2 20.52 1.27 4.37
CA GLU A 2 19.75 1.29 3.13
C GLU A 2 18.96 0.00 3.09
N GLY A 3 17.63 0.09 2.93
CA GLY A 3 16.75 -1.06 2.98
C GLY A 3 15.40 -0.80 3.64
N LEU A 4 14.83 0.39 3.44
CA LEU A 4 13.38 0.56 3.59
C LEU A 4 12.78 0.34 2.21
N ASP A 5 12.47 -0.92 1.91
CA ASP A 5 11.32 -1.33 1.09
C ASP A 5 10.97 -0.32 -0.04
N ASP A 6 11.72 -0.36 -1.14
CA ASP A 6 11.57 0.53 -2.30
C ASP A 6 10.19 0.33 -2.98
N LEU A 7 9.15 0.87 -2.36
CA LEU A 7 7.85 1.09 -2.99
C LEU A 7 8.00 2.26 -3.96
N ARG A 8 7.92 1.98 -5.25
CA ARG A 8 7.99 2.96 -6.33
C ARG A 8 6.60 3.14 -6.93
N VAL A 9 6.30 4.35 -7.37
CA VAL A 9 5.13 4.60 -8.22
C VAL A 9 5.33 3.84 -9.52
N ALA A 10 4.36 2.98 -9.85
CA ALA A 10 4.32 2.23 -11.09
C ALA A 10 3.65 3.05 -12.20
N ASP A 11 2.43 3.54 -11.95
CA ASP A 11 1.65 4.39 -12.84
C ASP A 11 0.51 5.13 -12.09
N GLU A 12 -0.20 5.99 -12.82
CA GLU A 12 -1.43 6.66 -12.38
C GLU A 12 -2.56 6.35 -13.37
N VAL A 13 -3.65 5.72 -12.91
CA VAL A 13 -4.82 5.35 -13.73
C VAL A 13 -6.07 5.85 -13.02
N ASP A 14 -6.87 6.68 -13.71
CA ASP A 14 -8.11 7.26 -13.16
C ASP A 14 -7.93 7.99 -11.80
N GLY A 15 -6.81 8.69 -11.63
CA GLY A 15 -6.45 9.37 -10.38
C GLY A 15 -6.03 8.43 -9.24
N LEU A 16 -5.81 7.14 -9.55
CA LEU A 16 -5.28 6.15 -8.63
C LEU A 16 -3.79 5.95 -8.87
N ILE A 17 -2.98 6.13 -7.84
CA ILE A 17 -1.53 5.88 -7.90
C ILE A 17 -1.28 4.41 -7.56
N ARG A 18 -0.67 3.65 -8.48
CA ARG A 18 -0.28 2.25 -8.25
C ARG A 18 1.17 2.15 -7.80
N LEU A 19 1.47 1.24 -6.87
CA LEU A 19 2.81 1.04 -6.31
C LEU A 19 3.38 -0.36 -6.60
N ARG A 20 4.69 -0.41 -6.85
CA ARG A 20 5.51 -1.62 -7.03
C ARG A 20 6.60 -1.72 -5.95
N CYS A 21 6.86 -2.92 -5.41
CA CYS A 21 7.96 -3.19 -4.47
C CYS A 21 9.08 -3.99 -5.17
N ARG A 22 10.36 -3.78 -4.80
CA ARG A 22 11.51 -4.51 -5.38
C ARG A 22 12.02 -5.64 -4.49
N ASN A 23 11.98 -6.87 -5.02
CA ASN A 23 13.02 -7.90 -4.95
C ASN A 23 12.74 -8.98 -6.01
N SER A 24 13.77 -9.66 -6.51
CA SER A 24 13.80 -10.61 -7.65
C SER A 24 12.88 -11.84 -7.56
N TYR A 25 12.04 -11.93 -6.54
CA TYR A 25 11.04 -12.99 -6.34
C TYR A 25 9.58 -12.47 -6.31
N CYS A 26 9.34 -11.17 -6.48
CA CYS A 26 7.98 -10.62 -6.50
C CYS A 26 7.84 -9.56 -7.59
N GLU A 27 7.75 -10.02 -8.83
CA GLU A 27 7.00 -9.31 -9.88
C GLU A 27 5.49 -9.42 -9.60
N LEU A 28 5.06 -9.00 -8.41
CA LEU A 28 3.64 -8.82 -8.14
C LEU A 28 3.23 -7.55 -8.86
N GLU A 29 2.57 -7.71 -10.01
CA GLU A 29 1.77 -6.67 -10.63
C GLU A 29 0.87 -6.08 -9.52
N GLU A 30 1.15 -4.81 -9.19
CA GLU A 30 0.30 -3.94 -8.36
C GLU A 30 0.08 -4.40 -6.90
N ILE A 31 0.83 -3.83 -5.95
CA ILE A 31 0.70 -4.18 -4.52
C ILE A 31 -0.39 -3.35 -3.85
N CYS A 32 -0.54 -2.08 -4.23
CA CYS A 32 -1.63 -1.24 -3.75
C CYS A 32 -1.92 -0.06 -4.69
N ALA A 33 -3.15 0.45 -4.55
CA ALA A 33 -3.64 1.67 -5.18
C ALA A 33 -4.00 2.70 -4.09
N VAL A 34 -3.74 3.97 -4.36
CA VAL A 34 -4.10 5.10 -3.48
C VAL A 34 -5.04 6.05 -4.22
N SER A 35 -6.21 6.33 -3.63
CA SER A 35 -7.14 7.36 -4.10
C SER A 35 -7.29 8.46 -3.05
N VAL A 36 -7.29 9.72 -3.46
CA VAL A 36 -7.52 10.84 -2.56
C VAL A 36 -8.86 11.49 -2.86
N SER A 37 -9.69 11.61 -1.83
CA SER A 37 -10.97 12.32 -1.90
C SER A 37 -11.17 13.12 -0.63
N GLU A 38 -11.51 14.40 -0.75
CA GLU A 38 -11.87 15.28 0.38
C GLU A 38 -10.85 15.26 1.55
N GLY A 39 -9.55 15.22 1.24
CA GLY A 39 -8.49 15.19 2.26
C GLY A 39 -8.32 13.83 2.98
N VAL A 40 -8.96 12.77 2.47
CA VAL A 40 -8.78 11.39 2.92
C VAL A 40 -8.08 10.59 1.83
N ALA A 41 -6.99 9.92 2.18
CA ALA A 41 -6.33 8.94 1.33
C ALA A 41 -6.86 7.54 1.64
N ASP A 42 -7.56 6.95 0.68
CA ASP A 42 -7.96 5.55 0.69
C ASP A 42 -6.85 4.71 0.05
N VAL A 43 -6.30 3.76 0.82
CA VAL A 43 -5.29 2.81 0.35
C VAL A 43 -5.94 1.45 0.19
N ARG A 44 -5.83 0.86 -0.99
CA ARG A 44 -6.32 -0.48 -1.33
C ARG A 44 -5.15 -1.39 -1.67
N PHE A 45 -5.00 -2.50 -0.97
CA PHE A 45 -3.99 -3.50 -1.30
C PHE A 45 -4.58 -4.53 -2.27
N SER A 46 -3.75 -5.07 -3.17
CA SER A 46 -4.22 -6.11 -4.07
C SER A 46 -4.65 -7.34 -3.28
N ARG A 47 -5.67 -8.00 -3.82
CA ARG A 47 -6.23 -9.21 -3.22
C ARG A 47 -5.18 -10.32 -3.13
N MET A 48 -4.38 -10.49 -4.18
CA MET A 48 -3.27 -11.45 -4.20
C MET A 48 -2.27 -11.19 -3.07
N PHE A 49 -1.86 -9.94 -2.86
CA PHE A 49 -0.96 -9.57 -1.75
C PHE A 49 -1.58 -9.84 -0.38
N SER A 50 -2.86 -9.49 -0.22
CA SER A 50 -3.58 -9.63 1.06
C SER A 50 -3.86 -11.09 1.40
N GLU A 51 -4.32 -11.90 0.43
CA GLU A 51 -4.57 -13.33 0.57
C GLU A 51 -3.28 -14.11 0.80
N PHE A 52 -2.21 -13.80 0.05
CA PHE A 52 -0.91 -14.43 0.28
C PHE A 52 -0.45 -14.20 1.71
N ASN A 53 -0.47 -12.96 2.22
CA ASN A 53 -0.06 -12.69 3.60
C ASN A 53 -1.03 -13.33 4.61
N LEU A 54 -2.32 -13.41 4.33
CA LEU A 54 -3.32 -14.03 5.19
C LEU A 54 -2.96 -15.49 5.51
N LEU A 55 -2.45 -16.24 4.52
CA LEU A 55 -2.03 -17.64 4.67
C LEU A 55 -0.95 -17.84 5.75
N PHE A 56 -0.14 -16.82 6.04
CA PHE A 56 1.03 -16.95 6.92
C PHE A 56 0.91 -16.24 8.28
N MET A 57 0.04 -15.24 8.42
CA MET A 57 -0.02 -14.44 9.67
C MET A 57 -1.42 -14.24 10.25
N GLY A 58 -2.47 -14.78 9.62
CA GLY A 58 -3.84 -14.63 10.11
C GLY A 58 -4.39 -13.20 9.97
N ARG A 59 -5.71 -13.04 10.17
CA ARG A 59 -6.44 -11.82 9.80
C ARG A 59 -6.04 -10.59 10.62
N ASP A 60 -5.81 -10.75 11.92
CA ASP A 60 -5.54 -9.62 12.82
C ASP A 60 -4.15 -9.02 12.58
N GLU A 61 -3.13 -9.87 12.47
CA GLU A 61 -1.78 -9.41 12.15
C GLU A 61 -1.69 -8.87 10.73
N LEU A 62 -2.40 -9.47 9.77
CA LEU A 62 -2.53 -8.90 8.43
C LEU A 62 -3.11 -7.49 8.49
N THR A 63 -4.22 -7.29 9.21
CA THR A 63 -4.89 -5.98 9.32
C THR A 63 -3.95 -4.94 9.92
N LYS A 64 -3.19 -5.29 10.97
CA LYS A 64 -2.16 -4.41 11.55
C LYS A 64 -1.05 -4.09 10.54
N LYS A 65 -0.58 -5.09 9.78
CA LYS A 65 0.47 -4.93 8.76
C LYS A 65 0.01 -4.00 7.64
N LEU A 66 -1.16 -4.24 7.05
CA LEU A 66 -1.72 -3.40 5.99
C LEU A 66 -1.93 -1.96 6.46
N ARG A 67 -2.41 -1.76 7.70
CA ARG A 67 -2.54 -0.42 8.29
C ARG A 67 -1.21 0.30 8.42
N ARG A 68 -0.19 -0.36 8.94
CA ARG A 68 1.16 0.22 9.05
C ARG A 68 1.73 0.56 7.67
N LEU A 69 1.57 -0.32 6.70
CA LEU A 69 2.03 -0.11 5.32
C LEU A 69 1.29 1.06 4.67
N GLY A 70 -0.03 1.13 4.78
CA GLY A 70 -0.81 2.19 4.15
C GLY A 70 -0.47 3.58 4.70
N VAL A 71 -0.24 3.70 6.02
CA VAL A 71 0.23 4.97 6.61
C VAL A 71 1.62 5.36 6.10
N LYS A 72 2.54 4.39 5.98
CA LYS A 72 3.87 4.67 5.40
C LYS A 72 3.77 5.14 3.95
N VAL A 73 2.93 4.49 3.15
CA VAL A 73 2.67 4.85 1.75
C VAL A 73 2.16 6.29 1.64
N VAL A 74 1.08 6.62 2.36
CA VAL A 74 0.51 7.98 2.34
C VAL A 74 1.54 9.02 2.81
N LYS A 75 2.30 8.73 3.86
CA LYS A 75 3.35 9.63 4.35
C LYS A 75 4.44 9.87 3.29
N GLY A 76 4.86 8.83 2.58
CA GLY A 76 5.84 8.91 1.50
C GLY A 76 5.35 9.73 0.31
N LEU A 77 4.09 9.53 -0.10
CA LEU A 77 3.48 10.24 -1.23
C LEU A 77 3.23 11.72 -0.95
N PHE A 78 2.77 12.07 0.25
CA PHE A 78 2.30 13.43 0.55
C PHE A 78 3.26 14.24 1.45
N GLY A 79 4.52 13.80 1.56
CA GLY A 79 5.59 14.59 2.19
C GLY A 79 5.32 14.99 3.64
N GLY A 80 4.62 14.16 4.40
CA GLY A 80 4.30 14.42 5.82
C GLY A 80 3.11 15.35 6.07
N LYS A 81 2.35 15.77 5.05
CA LYS A 81 1.04 16.40 5.26
C LYS A 81 0.12 15.44 6.02
N SER A 82 -0.59 15.94 7.03
CA SER A 82 -1.50 15.14 7.84
C SER A 82 -2.77 14.83 7.05
N ILE A 83 -2.70 13.79 6.20
CA ILE A 83 -3.84 13.27 5.45
C ILE A 83 -4.42 12.08 6.21
N LYS A 84 -5.74 12.11 6.43
CA LYS A 84 -6.44 10.97 7.05
C LYS A 84 -6.29 9.76 6.13
N THR A 85 -5.75 8.67 6.67
CA THR A 85 -5.55 7.42 5.92
C THR A 85 -6.62 6.42 6.28
N ARG A 86 -7.31 5.89 5.27
CA ARG A 86 -8.25 4.77 5.41
C ARG A 86 -7.75 3.59 4.60
N ILE A 87 -7.75 2.41 5.21
CA ILE A 87 -7.38 1.16 4.52
C ILE A 87 -8.67 0.47 4.09
N LYS A 88 -8.76 0.14 2.82
CA LYS A 88 -9.85 -0.64 2.24
C LYS A 88 -9.24 -1.95 1.74
N ASN A 89 -9.82 -3.07 2.14
CA ASN A 89 -9.51 -4.35 1.50
C ASN A 89 -10.41 -4.48 0.26
N LEU A 90 -9.84 -4.95 -0.85
CA LEU A 90 -10.62 -5.41 -2.01
C LEU A 90 -11.31 -6.73 -1.67
#